data_AF-A0A8S9LX15-F1
#
_entry.id   AF-A0A8S9LX15-F1
#
_cell.length_a   1.000
_cell.length_b   1.000
_cell.length_c   1.000
_cell.angle_alpha   90.00
_cell.angle_beta   90.00
_cell.angle_gamma   90.00
#
_symmetry.space_group_name_H-M   'P 1'
#
loop_
_entity.id
_entity.type
_entity.pdbx_description
1 polymer ?
#
loop_
_entity_poly.entity_id
_entity_poly.type
_entity_poly.pdbx_seq_one_letter_code
_entity_poly.pdbx_strand_id
1 'polypeptide(L)'
;MTINLITEVFTSGNLRQYRKKHKCVDLRALKKWSRQILEGLVYLHSHDPPVIHRDLKCDNILINGNQGEVKIGDLGLAAILHRARSAHSVIGTPEFMAPELYEEDYNVLVDIYAFGMCLLELVTFEYPYVECTNAAQIYKKVTSGIKPASLAKVTDPQVKTFIEKCIAKVSERLSAKELLDDPFLKCYKEKTESVTYYKENGCNGREVEDKPSDSAVGLLTVEGQRKDLNTIFLKLRITDSKGQIRNIHFPFNIETDTSFSVAIEMVEELDLITNALVF
;
A
#
# COMPACT_ATOMS: atom_id res chain seq x y z
N MET A 1 9.28 -23.04 29.24
CA MET A 1 10.14 -23.00 28.04
C MET A 1 9.85 -21.70 27.34
N THR A 2 10.80 -20.77 27.32
CA THR A 2 10.63 -19.47 26.65
C THR A 2 11.20 -19.60 25.25
N ILE A 3 10.40 -19.33 24.22
CA ILE A 3 10.85 -19.30 22.83
C ILE A 3 11.10 -17.83 22.49
N ASN A 4 12.35 -17.48 22.18
CA ASN A 4 12.72 -16.16 21.67
C ASN A 4 12.93 -16.26 20.15
N LEU A 5 12.22 -15.45 19.38
CA LEU A 5 12.36 -15.34 17.93
C LEU A 5 13.10 -14.05 17.60
N ILE A 6 14.20 -14.15 16.85
CA ILE A 6 14.95 -13.00 16.34
C ILE A 6 14.66 -12.90 14.85
N THR A 7 14.08 -11.80 14.42
CA THR A 7 13.73 -11.52 13.02
C THR A 7 14.37 -10.22 12.56
N GLU A 8 14.38 -9.99 11.25
CA GLU A 8 14.77 -8.69 10.70
C GLU A 8 13.86 -7.55 11.21
N VAL A 9 14.40 -6.34 11.29
CA VAL A 9 13.69 -5.16 11.79
C VAL A 9 13.10 -4.37 10.63
N PHE A 10 11.79 -4.14 10.66
CA PHE A 10 11.09 -3.23 9.73
C PHE A 10 10.82 -1.90 10.41
N THR A 11 11.56 -0.86 10.01
CA THR A 11 11.55 0.45 10.67
C THR A 11 10.24 1.23 10.46
N SER A 12 9.49 0.94 9.39
CA SER A 12 8.23 1.63 9.08
C SER A 12 6.99 0.95 9.68
N GLY A 13 7.17 -0.10 10.50
CA GLY A 13 6.09 -0.83 11.16
C GLY A 13 5.33 -1.76 10.22
N ASN A 14 4.01 -1.86 10.42
CA ASN A 14 3.13 -2.70 9.61
C ASN A 14 2.23 -1.89 8.67
N LEU A 15 1.63 -2.57 7.70
CA LEU A 15 0.81 -1.93 6.66
C LEU A 15 -0.37 -1.14 7.22
N ARG A 16 -1.00 -1.59 8.31
CA ARG A 16 -2.08 -0.82 8.96
C ARG A 16 -1.57 0.51 9.49
N GLN A 17 -0.49 0.48 10.26
CA GLN A 17 0.12 1.69 10.82
C GLN A 17 0.60 2.62 9.69
N TYR A 18 1.21 2.06 8.66
CA TYR A 18 1.68 2.79 7.51
C TYR A 18 0.54 3.50 6.76
N ARG A 19 -0.57 2.81 6.46
CA ARG A 19 -1.71 3.44 5.77
C ARG A 19 -2.43 4.50 6.60
N LYS A 20 -2.43 4.38 7.93
CA LYS A 20 -2.94 5.45 8.81
C LYS A 20 -2.13 6.75 8.67
N LYS A 21 -0.80 6.64 8.51
CA LYS A 21 0.11 7.77 8.31
C LYS A 21 0.08 8.29 6.87
N HIS A 22 0.02 7.39 5.89
CA HIS A 22 0.08 7.69 4.46
C HIS A 22 -1.26 7.43 3.79
N LYS A 23 -2.15 8.44 3.80
CA LYS A 23 -3.50 8.35 3.23
C LYS A 23 -3.50 8.33 1.69
N CYS A 24 -2.52 8.93 1.04
CA CYS A 24 -2.42 8.87 -0.42
C CYS A 24 -1.44 7.76 -0.81
N VAL A 25 -1.95 6.60 -1.20
CA VAL A 25 -1.17 5.51 -1.79
C VAL A 25 -1.73 5.27 -3.18
N ASP A 26 -0.86 5.33 -4.18
CA ASP A 26 -1.27 5.13 -5.56
C ASP A 26 -1.50 3.65 -5.86
N LEU A 27 -2.16 3.40 -6.99
CA LEU A 27 -2.50 2.04 -7.41
C LEU A 27 -1.24 1.20 -7.71
N ARG A 28 -0.10 1.82 -8.04
CA ARG A 28 1.15 1.12 -8.36
C ARG A 28 1.73 0.50 -7.10
N ALA A 29 1.80 1.27 -6.02
CA ALA A 29 2.26 0.81 -4.72
C ALA A 29 1.35 -0.33 -4.20
N LEU A 30 0.02 -0.17 -4.30
CA LEU A 30 -0.91 -1.24 -3.94
C LEU A 30 -0.63 -2.53 -4.73
N LYS A 31 -0.47 -2.45 -6.06
CA LYS A 31 -0.13 -3.60 -6.91
C LYS A 31 1.24 -4.20 -6.55
N LYS A 32 2.24 -3.37 -6.25
CA LYS A 32 3.58 -3.81 -5.83
C LYS A 32 3.53 -4.57 -4.51
N TRP A 33 2.77 -4.09 -3.53
CA TRP A 33 2.57 -4.79 -2.25
C TRP A 33 1.78 -6.07 -2.43
N SER A 34 0.68 -6.04 -3.21
CA SER A 34 -0.10 -7.23 -3.56
C SER A 34 0.77 -8.33 -4.13
N ARG A 35 1.66 -8.00 -5.08
CA ARG A 35 2.57 -8.95 -5.69
C ARG A 35 3.52 -9.59 -4.67
N GLN A 36 4.19 -8.77 -3.85
CA GLN A 36 5.12 -9.26 -2.82
C GLN A 36 4.42 -10.16 -1.78
N ILE A 37 3.21 -9.79 -1.34
CA ILE A 37 2.44 -10.62 -0.40
C ILE A 37 2.07 -11.95 -1.06
N LEU A 38 1.57 -11.93 -2.30
CA LEU A 38 1.22 -13.16 -3.03
C LEU A 38 2.44 -14.04 -3.31
N GLU A 39 3.60 -13.47 -3.63
CA GLU A 39 4.87 -14.20 -3.76
C GLU A 39 5.26 -14.89 -2.44
N GLY A 40 5.10 -14.19 -1.30
CA GLY A 40 5.29 -14.77 0.03
C GLY A 40 4.31 -15.91 0.32
N LEU A 41 3.04 -15.78 -0.07
CA LEU A 41 2.05 -16.85 0.07
C LEU A 41 2.36 -18.04 -0.85
N VAL A 42 2.77 -17.81 -2.09
CA VAL A 42 3.25 -18.88 -2.99
C VAL A 42 4.39 -19.66 -2.33
N TYR A 43 5.36 -18.95 -1.75
CA TYR A 43 6.46 -19.57 -1.02
C TYR A 43 5.95 -20.47 0.12
N LEU A 44 5.13 -19.95 1.03
CA LEU A 44 4.57 -20.72 2.16
C LEU A 44 3.77 -21.94 1.68
N HIS A 45 2.88 -21.73 0.71
CA HIS A 45 1.97 -22.76 0.20
C HIS A 45 2.67 -23.84 -0.64
N SER A 46 3.89 -23.57 -1.13
CA SER A 46 4.68 -24.53 -1.93
C SER A 46 5.48 -25.54 -1.12
N HIS A 47 5.53 -25.40 0.22
CA HIS A 47 6.20 -26.36 1.08
C HIS A 47 5.52 -27.73 1.05
N ASP A 48 6.26 -28.79 1.38
CA ASP A 48 5.73 -30.14 1.60
C ASP A 48 6.03 -30.58 3.05
N PRO A 49 5.04 -30.53 3.97
CA PRO A 49 3.63 -30.21 3.72
C PRO A 49 3.40 -28.68 3.62
N PRO A 50 2.31 -28.22 2.98
CA PRO A 50 2.01 -26.80 2.86
C PRO A 50 1.92 -26.10 4.22
N VAL A 51 2.47 -24.88 4.29
CA VAL A 51 2.39 -24.00 5.47
C VAL A 51 1.27 -23.00 5.25
N ILE A 52 0.31 -22.96 6.18
CA ILE A 52 -0.80 -21.99 6.17
C ILE A 52 -0.53 -20.93 7.23
N HIS A 53 -0.63 -19.65 6.87
CA HIS A 53 -0.37 -18.54 7.80
C HIS A 53 -1.44 -18.42 8.88
N ARG A 54 -2.73 -18.55 8.52
CA ARG A 54 -3.94 -18.52 9.38
C ARG A 54 -4.28 -17.20 10.08
N ASP A 55 -3.31 -16.32 10.33
CA ASP A 55 -3.58 -14.98 10.88
C ASP A 55 -3.01 -13.87 9.99
N LEU A 56 -3.16 -14.01 8.68
CA LEU A 56 -2.72 -12.98 7.75
C LEU A 56 -3.64 -11.75 7.91
N LYS A 57 -3.05 -10.60 8.23
CA LYS A 57 -3.76 -9.32 8.39
C LYS A 57 -2.80 -8.17 8.21
N CYS A 58 -3.31 -6.94 8.05
CA CYS A 58 -2.46 -5.76 7.86
C CYS A 58 -1.50 -5.48 9.03
N ASP A 59 -1.77 -5.99 10.24
CA ASP A 59 -0.83 -5.90 11.38
C ASP A 59 0.39 -6.82 11.23
N ASN A 60 0.22 -7.94 10.53
CA ASN A 60 1.21 -9.00 10.35
C ASN A 60 1.93 -8.89 8.99
N ILE A 61 1.69 -7.80 8.25
CA ILE A 61 2.44 -7.49 7.02
C ILE A 61 3.32 -6.28 7.33
N LEU A 62 4.61 -6.52 7.42
CA LEU A 62 5.62 -5.52 7.73
C LEU A 62 5.99 -4.74 6.46
N ILE A 63 6.33 -3.46 6.62
CA ILE A 63 6.69 -2.58 5.50
C ILE A 63 8.00 -1.85 5.77
N ASN A 64 8.82 -1.76 4.73
CA ASN A 64 9.95 -0.86 4.64
C ASN A 64 9.55 0.27 3.69
N GLY A 65 9.14 1.41 4.26
CA GLY A 65 8.58 2.54 3.52
C GLY A 65 9.55 3.16 2.51
N ASN A 66 10.85 3.12 2.80
CA ASN A 66 11.88 3.71 1.94
C ASN A 66 12.07 2.92 0.64
N GLN A 67 11.89 1.60 0.68
CA GLN A 67 12.08 0.72 -0.48
C GLN A 67 10.74 0.25 -1.10
N GLY A 68 9.63 0.54 -0.42
CA GLY A 68 8.30 0.03 -0.78
C GLY A 68 8.24 -1.50 -0.75
N GLU A 69 9.01 -2.11 0.15
CA GLU A 69 9.06 -3.56 0.34
C GLU A 69 8.11 -3.99 1.45
N VAL A 70 7.41 -5.09 1.26
CA VAL A 70 6.53 -5.68 2.27
C VAL A 70 6.86 -7.14 2.49
N LYS A 71 6.76 -7.60 3.74
CA LYS A 71 6.97 -9.00 4.09
C LYS A 71 5.91 -9.50 5.05
N ILE A 72 5.55 -10.76 4.87
CA ILE A 72 4.65 -11.47 5.77
C ILE A 72 5.44 -11.81 7.05
N GLY A 73 4.92 -11.38 8.19
CA GLY A 73 5.47 -11.65 9.52
C GLY A 73 4.46 -12.38 10.40
N ASP A 74 4.90 -12.71 11.62
CA ASP A 74 4.10 -13.39 12.64
C ASP A 74 3.45 -14.72 12.19
N LEU A 75 4.31 -15.74 12.06
CA LEU A 75 3.89 -17.12 11.84
C LEU A 75 3.52 -17.84 13.16
N GLY A 76 3.21 -17.12 14.24
CA GLY A 76 2.92 -17.70 15.55
C GLY A 76 1.70 -18.64 15.57
N LEU A 77 0.81 -18.48 14.59
CA LEU A 77 -0.38 -19.30 14.37
C LEU A 77 -0.28 -20.19 13.13
N ALA A 78 0.85 -20.15 12.43
CA ALA A 78 1.04 -20.92 11.23
C ALA A 78 1.01 -22.43 11.53
N ALA A 79 0.39 -23.18 10.64
CA ALA A 79 0.26 -24.62 10.81
C ALA A 79 0.69 -25.37 9.56
N ILE A 80 1.35 -26.50 9.80
CA ILE A 80 1.66 -27.49 8.77
C ILE A 80 0.42 -28.39 8.62
N LEU A 81 -0.12 -28.49 7.40
CA LEU A 81 -1.44 -29.09 7.14
C LEU A 81 -1.64 -30.51 7.73
N HIS A 82 -0.60 -31.36 7.78
CA HIS A 82 -0.71 -32.68 8.40
C HIS A 82 -0.94 -32.65 9.93
N ARG A 83 -0.49 -31.60 10.62
CA ARG A 83 -0.65 -31.41 12.08
C ARG A 83 -1.82 -30.47 12.43
N ALA A 84 -2.34 -29.75 11.45
CA ALA A 84 -3.41 -28.78 11.57
C ALA A 84 -4.75 -29.39 12.03
N ARG A 85 -5.02 -30.65 11.65
CA ARG A 85 -6.26 -31.38 11.96
C ARG A 85 -6.53 -31.60 13.46
N SER A 86 -5.56 -31.32 14.34
CA SER A 86 -5.67 -31.52 15.79
C SER A 86 -5.72 -30.21 16.60
N ALA A 87 -5.66 -29.05 15.95
CA ALA A 87 -5.68 -27.74 16.63
C ALA A 87 -7.12 -27.19 16.67
N HIS A 88 -7.92 -27.63 17.64
CA HIS A 88 -9.37 -27.41 17.76
C HIS A 88 -9.81 -26.07 18.41
N SER A 89 -8.98 -25.03 18.39
CA SER A 89 -9.35 -23.71 18.91
C SER A 89 -9.60 -22.74 17.77
N VAL A 90 -10.72 -22.01 17.82
CA VAL A 90 -11.00 -20.86 16.94
C VAL A 90 -9.93 -19.81 17.22
N ILE A 91 -8.87 -19.82 16.42
CA ILE A 91 -7.74 -18.91 16.52
C ILE A 91 -7.72 -18.06 15.25
N GLY A 92 -7.51 -16.75 15.42
CA GLY A 92 -7.41 -15.78 14.34
C GLY A 92 -8.20 -14.52 14.65
N THR A 93 -8.22 -13.62 13.67
CA THR A 93 -8.94 -12.34 13.75
C THR A 93 -10.21 -12.46 12.88
N PRO A 94 -11.43 -12.54 13.46
CA PRO A 94 -12.67 -12.92 12.76
C PRO A 94 -12.94 -12.17 11.45
N GLU A 95 -12.52 -10.92 11.37
CA GLU A 95 -12.67 -10.02 10.21
C GLU A 95 -11.89 -10.48 8.98
N PHE A 96 -10.83 -11.28 9.17
CA PHE A 96 -9.95 -11.80 8.13
C PHE A 96 -10.14 -13.32 7.91
N MET A 97 -10.95 -13.98 8.74
CA MET A 97 -11.14 -15.43 8.71
C MET A 97 -12.11 -15.85 7.61
N ALA A 98 -11.66 -16.78 6.76
CA ALA A 98 -12.51 -17.40 5.75
C ALA A 98 -13.62 -18.27 6.39
N PRO A 99 -14.79 -18.42 5.75
CA PRO A 99 -15.89 -19.21 6.32
C PRO A 99 -15.53 -20.68 6.56
N GLU A 100 -14.75 -21.30 5.69
CA GLU A 100 -14.33 -22.70 5.83
C GLU A 100 -13.34 -22.92 7.00
N LEU A 101 -12.74 -21.87 7.55
CA LEU A 101 -11.88 -21.99 8.73
C LEU A 101 -12.67 -22.39 9.98
N TYR A 102 -13.99 -22.18 9.98
CA TYR A 102 -14.90 -22.66 11.02
C TYR A 102 -15.33 -24.13 10.79
N GLU A 103 -15.05 -24.69 9.62
CA GLU A 103 -15.57 -25.99 9.17
C GLU A 103 -14.52 -27.11 9.26
N GLU A 104 -13.59 -27.15 10.22
CA GLU A 104 -12.51 -28.17 10.45
C GLU A 104 -11.59 -28.53 9.25
N ASP A 105 -12.14 -28.76 8.05
CA ASP A 105 -11.50 -29.00 6.76
C ASP A 105 -11.32 -27.68 5.99
N TYR A 106 -10.10 -27.18 5.99
CA TYR A 106 -9.68 -26.04 5.18
C TYR A 106 -8.30 -26.27 4.59
N ASN A 107 -7.93 -25.42 3.65
CA ASN A 107 -6.67 -25.47 2.92
C ASN A 107 -5.98 -24.10 2.89
N VAL A 108 -4.91 -23.99 2.10
CA VAL A 108 -4.12 -22.76 1.94
C VAL A 108 -4.93 -21.55 1.44
N LEU A 109 -6.12 -21.75 0.86
CA LEU A 109 -6.94 -20.68 0.33
C LEU A 109 -7.52 -19.76 1.41
N VAL A 110 -7.51 -20.16 2.69
CA VAL A 110 -7.90 -19.27 3.79
C VAL A 110 -6.99 -18.02 3.86
N ASP A 111 -5.70 -18.16 3.54
CA ASP A 111 -4.77 -17.04 3.49
C ASP A 111 -5.09 -16.10 2.32
N ILE A 112 -5.68 -16.61 1.23
CA ILE A 112 -6.11 -15.79 0.09
C ILE A 112 -7.32 -14.93 0.45
N TYR A 113 -8.26 -15.49 1.21
CA TYR A 113 -9.38 -14.71 1.74
C TYR A 113 -8.89 -13.58 2.63
N ALA A 114 -8.00 -13.91 3.56
CA ALA A 114 -7.38 -12.96 4.46
C ALA A 114 -6.61 -11.86 3.70
N PHE A 115 -5.88 -12.23 2.64
CA PHE A 115 -5.23 -11.28 1.73
C PHE A 115 -6.24 -10.32 1.07
N GLY A 116 -7.38 -10.83 0.60
CA GLY A 116 -8.46 -10.01 0.06
C GLY A 116 -9.00 -9.00 1.08
N MET A 117 -9.16 -9.42 2.34
CA MET A 117 -9.56 -8.54 3.43
C MET A 117 -8.50 -7.48 3.76
N CYS A 118 -7.21 -7.82 3.69
CA CYS A 118 -6.13 -6.83 3.78
C CYS A 118 -6.27 -5.76 2.69
N LEU A 119 -6.43 -6.16 1.42
CA LEU A 119 -6.58 -5.20 0.33
C LEU A 119 -7.80 -4.31 0.52
N LEU A 120 -8.93 -4.87 0.96
CA LEU A 120 -10.12 -4.11 1.28
C LEU A 120 -9.85 -3.04 2.34
N GLU A 121 -9.19 -3.40 3.43
CA GLU A 121 -8.78 -2.46 4.47
C GLU A 121 -7.86 -1.35 3.90
N LEU A 122 -6.84 -1.74 3.13
CA LEU A 122 -5.85 -0.80 2.58
C LEU A 122 -6.49 0.24 1.65
N VAL A 123 -7.51 -0.13 0.88
CA VAL A 123 -8.14 0.79 -0.09
C VAL A 123 -9.32 1.57 0.46
N THR A 124 -9.99 1.07 1.50
CA THR A 124 -11.15 1.75 2.11
C THR A 124 -10.82 2.52 3.38
N PHE A 125 -9.67 2.24 4.02
CA PHE A 125 -9.31 2.71 5.37
C PHE A 125 -10.26 2.28 6.47
N GLU A 126 -11.16 1.36 6.16
CA GLU A 126 -12.11 0.81 7.10
C GLU A 126 -11.70 -0.61 7.44
N TYR A 127 -11.72 -0.90 8.73
CA TYR A 127 -11.54 -2.25 9.19
C TYR A 127 -12.66 -3.14 8.62
N PRO A 128 -12.38 -4.32 8.04
CA PRO A 128 -13.42 -5.17 7.49
C PRO A 128 -14.48 -5.47 8.54
N TYR A 129 -15.75 -5.43 8.14
CA TYR A 129 -16.90 -5.62 9.02
C TYR A 129 -17.03 -4.60 10.19
N VAL A 130 -16.47 -3.38 10.06
CA VAL A 130 -16.63 -2.30 11.07
C VAL A 130 -18.07 -2.01 11.45
N GLU A 131 -19.05 -2.36 10.60
CA GLU A 131 -20.47 -2.25 10.91
C GLU A 131 -21.00 -3.30 11.91
N CYS A 132 -20.19 -4.28 12.31
CA CYS A 132 -20.53 -5.30 13.30
C CYS A 132 -20.01 -4.87 14.69
N THR A 133 -20.79 -5.17 15.73
CA THR A 133 -20.47 -4.81 17.12
C THR A 133 -19.65 -5.88 17.86
N ASN A 134 -19.63 -7.11 17.34
CA ASN A 134 -18.92 -8.23 17.95
C ASN A 134 -18.65 -9.35 16.93
N ALA A 135 -17.76 -10.28 17.32
CA ALA A 135 -17.35 -11.42 16.50
C ALA A 135 -18.51 -12.35 16.10
N ALA A 136 -19.55 -12.50 16.92
CA ALA A 136 -20.69 -13.36 16.58
C ALA A 136 -21.50 -12.81 15.40
N GLN A 137 -21.62 -11.48 15.28
CA GLN A 137 -22.24 -10.84 14.12
C GLN A 137 -21.40 -11.02 12.86
N ILE A 138 -20.07 -10.91 12.98
CA ILE A 138 -19.14 -11.16 11.87
C ILE A 138 -19.27 -12.60 11.40
N TYR A 139 -19.17 -13.56 12.33
CA TYR A 139 -19.36 -14.99 12.07
C TYR A 139 -20.66 -15.24 11.28
N LYS A 140 -21.80 -14.74 11.78
CA LYS A 140 -23.10 -14.90 11.13
C LYS A 140 -23.11 -14.35 9.70
N LYS A 141 -22.48 -13.19 9.46
CA LYS A 141 -22.40 -12.60 8.10
C LYS A 141 -21.50 -13.44 7.19
N VAL A 142 -20.31 -13.79 7.66
CA VAL A 142 -19.32 -14.56 6.90
C VAL A 142 -19.90 -15.92 6.48
N THR A 143 -20.50 -16.68 7.41
CA THR A 143 -21.10 -17.98 7.09
C THR A 143 -22.36 -17.86 6.23
N SER A 144 -23.03 -16.70 6.23
CA SER A 144 -24.17 -16.42 5.32
C SER A 144 -23.73 -15.85 3.96
N GLY A 145 -22.43 -15.70 3.70
CA GLY A 145 -21.91 -15.13 2.45
C GLY A 145 -22.10 -13.61 2.31
N ILE A 146 -22.40 -12.91 3.41
CA ILE A 146 -22.56 -11.45 3.41
C ILE A 146 -21.17 -10.81 3.54
N LYS A 147 -20.75 -10.10 2.50
CA LYS A 147 -19.46 -9.38 2.44
C LYS A 147 -19.47 -8.11 3.31
N PRO A 148 -18.30 -7.56 3.71
CA PRO A 148 -18.22 -6.31 4.47
C PRO A 148 -18.89 -5.14 3.75
N ALA A 149 -19.53 -4.23 4.50
CA ALA A 149 -20.16 -3.04 3.92
C ALA A 149 -19.15 -2.13 3.19
N SER A 150 -17.88 -2.10 3.65
CA SER A 150 -16.80 -1.33 3.04
C SER A 150 -16.48 -1.74 1.60
N LEU A 151 -16.82 -2.96 1.16
CA LEU A 151 -16.63 -3.38 -0.24
C LEU A 151 -17.43 -2.53 -1.23
N ALA A 152 -18.59 -2.00 -0.81
CA ALA A 152 -19.37 -1.08 -1.62
C ALA A 152 -18.69 0.28 -1.83
N LYS A 153 -17.71 0.63 -0.97
CA LYS A 153 -16.96 1.90 -1.00
C LYS A 153 -15.71 1.83 -1.89
N VAL A 154 -15.35 0.66 -2.42
CA VAL A 154 -14.24 0.52 -3.36
C VAL A 154 -14.64 1.14 -4.70
N THR A 155 -13.99 2.26 -5.06
CA THR A 155 -14.34 3.06 -6.24
C THR A 155 -13.74 2.53 -7.53
N ASP A 156 -12.52 1.97 -7.48
CA ASP A 156 -11.86 1.39 -8.64
C ASP A 156 -12.44 -0.01 -8.96
N PRO A 157 -13.07 -0.22 -10.14
CA PRO A 157 -13.70 -1.49 -10.49
C PRO A 157 -12.71 -2.66 -10.63
N GLN A 158 -11.47 -2.39 -11.05
CA GLN A 158 -10.45 -3.43 -11.21
C GLN A 158 -10.00 -3.91 -9.83
N VAL A 159 -9.75 -2.98 -8.90
CA VAL A 159 -9.43 -3.29 -7.50
C VAL A 159 -10.57 -4.08 -6.86
N LYS A 160 -11.81 -3.61 -7.03
CA LYS A 160 -12.99 -4.28 -6.47
C LYS A 160 -13.12 -5.72 -6.99
N THR A 161 -13.02 -5.92 -8.30
CA THR A 161 -13.07 -7.24 -8.92
C THR A 161 -11.96 -8.15 -8.40
N PHE A 162 -10.75 -7.61 -8.23
CA PHE A 162 -9.61 -8.37 -7.70
C PHE A 162 -9.83 -8.81 -6.24
N ILE A 163 -10.32 -7.90 -5.39
CA ILE A 163 -10.73 -8.23 -4.01
C ILE A 163 -11.80 -9.32 -4.01
N GLU A 164 -12.82 -9.20 -4.87
CA GLU A 164 -13.93 -10.16 -4.94
C GLU A 164 -13.48 -11.57 -5.34
N LYS A 165 -12.48 -11.71 -6.21
CA LYS A 165 -11.84 -13.01 -6.51
C LYS A 165 -11.15 -13.62 -5.28
N CYS A 166 -10.55 -12.78 -4.44
CA CYS A 166 -9.88 -13.22 -3.22
C CYS A 166 -10.88 -13.65 -2.12
N ILE A 167 -11.99 -12.92 -1.96
CA ILE A 167 -13.00 -13.20 -0.92
C ILE A 167 -14.19 -14.03 -1.43
N ALA A 168 -14.02 -14.72 -2.57
CA ALA A 168 -15.01 -15.63 -3.13
C ALA A 168 -15.19 -16.90 -2.25
N LYS A 169 -16.22 -17.70 -2.58
CA LYS A 169 -16.37 -19.05 -2.03
C LYS A 169 -15.11 -19.86 -2.32
N VAL A 170 -14.75 -20.79 -1.42
CA VAL A 170 -13.54 -21.60 -1.55
C VAL A 170 -13.40 -22.30 -2.92
N SER A 171 -14.51 -22.75 -3.52
CA SER A 171 -14.55 -23.39 -4.84
C SER A 171 -14.26 -22.47 -6.02
N GLU A 172 -14.39 -21.17 -5.84
CA GLU A 172 -14.21 -20.13 -6.88
C GLU A 172 -12.98 -19.25 -6.60
N ARG A 173 -12.37 -19.40 -5.41
CA ARG A 173 -11.26 -18.59 -4.95
C ARG A 173 -9.97 -19.04 -5.63
N LEU A 174 -9.31 -18.10 -6.31
CA LEU A 174 -8.04 -18.34 -6.98
C LEU A 174 -6.92 -18.57 -5.97
N SER A 175 -5.94 -19.38 -6.34
CA SER A 175 -4.69 -19.54 -5.58
C SER A 175 -3.79 -18.30 -5.68
N ALA A 176 -2.79 -18.18 -4.80
CA ALA A 176 -1.82 -17.08 -4.86
C ALA A 176 -1.10 -17.02 -6.23
N LYS A 177 -0.77 -18.19 -6.79
CA LYS A 177 -0.12 -18.30 -8.10
C LYS A 177 -1.00 -17.79 -9.23
N GLU A 178 -2.29 -18.15 -9.23
CA GLU A 178 -3.25 -17.68 -10.24
C GLU A 178 -3.52 -16.17 -10.11
N LEU A 179 -3.55 -15.64 -8.88
CA LEU A 179 -3.72 -14.20 -8.65
C LEU A 179 -2.52 -13.38 -9.14
N LEU A 180 -1.29 -13.89 -9.02
CA LEU A 180 -0.11 -13.25 -9.64
C LEU A 180 -0.25 -13.12 -11.16
N ASP A 181 -0.97 -14.04 -11.77
CA ASP A 181 -1.28 -14.05 -13.19
C ASP A 181 -2.50 -13.20 -13.60
N ASP A 182 -3.17 -12.57 -12.64
CA ASP A 182 -4.37 -11.77 -12.90
C ASP A 182 -4.05 -10.49 -13.69
N PRO A 183 -4.91 -10.08 -14.67
CA PRO A 183 -4.74 -8.83 -15.42
C PRO A 183 -4.54 -7.58 -14.54
N PHE A 184 -5.16 -7.55 -13.35
CA PHE A 184 -4.97 -6.48 -12.39
C PHE A 184 -3.49 -6.27 -12.03
N LEU A 185 -2.74 -7.36 -11.81
CA LEU A 185 -1.32 -7.34 -11.44
C LEU A 185 -0.36 -7.35 -12.64
N LYS A 186 -0.83 -7.77 -13.83
CA LYS A 186 -0.05 -7.77 -15.08
C LYS A 186 0.04 -6.41 -15.78
N CYS A 187 -0.89 -5.50 -15.52
CA CYS A 187 -0.96 -4.23 -16.25
C CYS A 187 0.14 -3.26 -15.80
N TYR A 188 1.29 -3.33 -16.48
CA TYR A 188 2.28 -2.26 -16.65
C TYR A 188 2.88 -2.37 -18.06
N LYS A 189 2.10 -1.98 -19.07
CA LYS A 189 2.68 -1.46 -20.31
C LYS A 189 2.17 -0.03 -20.41
N GLU A 190 3.05 0.93 -20.18
CA GLU A 190 2.77 2.30 -20.54
C GLU A 190 2.38 2.31 -22.02
N LYS A 191 1.18 2.79 -22.32
CA LYS A 191 0.91 3.30 -23.66
C LYS A 191 1.88 4.45 -23.85
N THR A 192 2.94 4.21 -24.62
CA THR A 192 3.78 5.28 -25.16
C THR A 192 2.94 6.01 -26.19
N GLU A 193 2.07 6.91 -25.73
CA GLU A 193 1.50 7.92 -26.61
C GLU A 193 2.61 8.91 -26.92
N SER A 194 3.14 8.82 -28.14
CA SER A 194 4.03 9.81 -28.72
C SER A 194 3.33 11.17 -28.73
N VAL A 195 3.60 12.00 -27.73
CA VAL A 195 3.20 13.40 -27.76
C VAL A 195 4.13 14.14 -28.71
N THR A 196 3.66 14.36 -29.93
CA THR A 196 4.21 15.35 -30.86
C THR A 196 4.03 16.74 -30.24
N TYR A 197 5.13 17.38 -29.84
CA TYR A 197 5.12 18.79 -29.46
C TYR A 197 5.00 19.65 -30.72
N TYR A 198 3.91 20.42 -30.82
CA TYR A 198 3.86 21.58 -31.71
C TYR A 198 4.73 22.69 -31.10
N LYS A 199 5.70 23.18 -31.87
CA LYS A 199 6.34 24.47 -31.61
C LYS A 199 5.32 25.57 -31.88
N GLU A 200 4.85 26.26 -30.85
CA GLU A 200 4.24 27.57 -31.02
C GLU A 200 5.33 28.66 -30.92
N ASN A 201 5.51 29.36 -32.04
CA ASN A 201 6.27 30.58 -32.16
C ASN A 201 5.57 31.70 -31.35
N GLY A 202 6.36 32.50 -30.65
CA GLY A 202 5.88 33.43 -29.62
C GLY A 202 5.09 34.66 -30.09
N CYS A 203 4.70 35.49 -29.12
CA CYS A 203 4.51 36.93 -29.30
C CYS A 203 4.45 37.67 -27.95
N ASN A 204 5.34 38.66 -27.83
CA ASN A 204 5.19 40.01 -27.29
C ASN A 204 4.52 40.28 -25.93
N GLY A 205 5.27 41.04 -25.13
CA GLY A 205 4.95 41.44 -23.77
C GLY A 205 3.75 42.36 -23.64
N ARG A 206 3.26 42.38 -22.40
CA ARG A 206 2.67 43.53 -21.72
C ARG A 206 2.92 43.35 -20.23
N GLU A 207 3.70 44.27 -19.67
CA GLU A 207 3.83 44.47 -18.23
C GLU A 207 2.45 44.88 -17.69
N VAL A 208 2.01 44.22 -16.63
CA VAL A 208 0.94 44.72 -15.76
C VAL A 208 1.54 44.79 -14.37
N GLU A 209 1.86 46.02 -13.97
CA GLU A 209 2.14 46.37 -12.58
C GLU A 209 0.86 46.18 -11.76
N ASP A 210 0.92 45.37 -10.70
CA ASP A 210 0.02 45.51 -9.57
C ASP A 210 0.84 45.44 -8.28
N LYS A 211 0.70 46.47 -7.44
CA LYS A 211 1.48 46.67 -6.21
C LYS A 211 1.06 45.70 -5.10
N PRO A 212 1.98 45.30 -4.22
CA PRO A 212 1.77 44.21 -3.27
C PRO A 212 0.99 44.67 -2.03
N SER A 213 0.02 43.88 -1.61
CA SER A 213 -0.53 43.92 -0.26
C SER A 213 0.26 42.99 0.65
N ASP A 214 0.67 43.56 1.77
CA ASP A 214 1.49 43.06 2.87
C ASP A 214 1.14 41.64 3.36
N SER A 215 1.94 40.65 2.95
CA SER A 215 2.41 39.54 3.79
C SER A 215 3.53 38.85 3.03
N ALA A 216 4.72 38.73 3.65
CA ALA A 216 5.92 38.20 3.01
C ALA A 216 5.78 36.70 2.73
N VAL A 217 5.15 36.35 1.61
CA VAL A 217 5.17 34.99 1.08
C VAL A 217 6.47 34.83 0.31
N GLY A 218 7.42 34.08 0.87
CA GLY A 218 8.64 33.70 0.15
C GLY A 218 8.27 33.05 -1.18
N LEU A 219 8.87 33.52 -2.27
CA LEU A 219 8.61 32.99 -3.60
C LEU A 219 9.30 31.63 -3.74
N LEU A 220 8.49 30.58 -3.96
CA LEU A 220 8.94 29.21 -4.23
C LEU A 220 8.79 28.92 -5.72
N THR A 221 9.87 28.51 -6.39
CA THR A 221 9.82 28.03 -7.77
C THR A 221 10.53 26.70 -7.92
N VAL A 222 9.96 25.79 -8.70
CA VAL A 222 10.51 24.46 -9.00
C VAL A 222 10.83 24.38 -10.49
N GLU A 223 12.06 24.06 -10.83
CA GLU A 223 12.51 23.81 -12.20
C GLU A 223 12.96 22.34 -12.33
N GLY A 224 12.63 21.68 -13.43
CA GLY A 224 13.05 20.30 -13.70
C GLY A 224 13.90 20.21 -14.94
N GLN A 225 15.07 19.58 -14.84
CA GLN A 225 15.94 19.28 -15.99
C GLN A 225 16.21 17.79 -16.07
N ARG A 226 15.82 17.16 -17.18
CA ARG A 226 16.10 15.73 -17.42
C ARG A 226 17.60 15.53 -17.66
N LYS A 227 18.24 14.67 -16.86
CA LYS A 227 19.67 14.36 -16.98
C LYS A 227 19.90 13.13 -17.86
N ASP A 228 19.06 12.12 -17.74
CA ASP A 228 19.11 10.88 -18.52
C ASP A 228 17.71 10.25 -18.65
N LEU A 229 17.64 9.00 -19.13
CA LEU A 229 16.37 8.30 -19.35
C LEU A 229 15.56 8.14 -18.06
N ASN A 230 16.22 8.03 -16.91
CA ASN A 230 15.59 7.64 -15.66
C ASN A 230 15.66 8.72 -14.58
N THR A 231 16.45 9.79 -14.79
CA THR A 231 16.69 10.81 -13.76
C THR A 231 16.30 12.21 -14.22
N ILE A 232 15.45 12.88 -13.45
CA ILE A 232 15.15 14.31 -13.54
C ILE A 232 15.85 15.00 -12.37
N PHE A 233 16.62 16.05 -12.64
CA PHE A 233 17.12 16.93 -11.60
C PHE A 233 16.09 18.03 -11.33
N LEU A 234 15.54 18.03 -10.13
CA LEU A 234 14.64 19.07 -9.65
C LEU A 234 15.47 20.13 -8.91
N LYS A 235 15.31 21.39 -9.31
CA LYS A 235 15.91 22.55 -8.66
C LYS A 235 14.81 23.33 -7.96
N LEU A 236 14.84 23.34 -6.64
CA LEU A 236 13.99 24.16 -5.80
C LEU A 236 14.70 25.48 -5.52
N ARG A 237 14.07 26.60 -5.90
CA ARG A 237 14.54 27.93 -5.56
C ARG A 237 13.59 28.56 -4.54
N ILE A 238 14.15 28.92 -3.39
CA ILE A 238 13.45 29.58 -2.29
C ILE A 238 14.03 30.98 -2.14
N THR A 239 13.17 31.98 -2.09
CA THR A 239 13.56 33.36 -1.75
C THR A 239 13.01 33.69 -0.37
N ASP A 240 13.88 34.00 0.59
CA ASP A 240 13.46 34.41 1.93
C ASP A 240 12.91 35.84 1.96
N SER A 241 12.34 36.26 3.09
CA SER A 241 11.79 37.61 3.29
C SER A 241 12.85 38.72 3.25
N LYS A 242 14.13 38.38 3.23
CA LYS A 242 15.27 39.29 3.08
C LYS A 242 15.84 39.28 1.66
N GLY A 243 15.21 38.56 0.73
CA GLY A 243 15.65 38.43 -0.66
C GLY A 243 16.82 37.45 -0.88
N GLN A 244 17.21 36.67 0.12
CA GLN A 244 18.25 35.65 -0.04
C GLN A 244 17.70 34.45 -0.79
N ILE A 245 18.46 33.99 -1.78
CA ILE A 245 18.08 32.88 -2.63
C ILE A 245 18.81 31.63 -2.16
N ARG A 246 18.06 30.57 -1.87
CA ARG A 246 18.57 29.21 -1.68
C ARG A 246 18.15 28.36 -2.87
N ASN A 247 19.12 27.69 -3.49
CA ASN A 247 18.88 26.72 -4.55
C ASN A 247 19.21 25.33 -4.02
N ILE A 248 18.25 24.43 -4.04
CA ILE A 248 18.41 23.05 -3.60
C ILE A 248 18.15 22.13 -4.77
N HIS A 249 18.97 21.11 -4.92
CA HIS A 249 18.97 20.23 -6.08
C HIS A 249 18.70 18.80 -5.62
N PHE A 250 17.75 18.14 -6.26
CA PHE A 250 17.35 16.78 -5.93
C PHE A 250 17.30 15.93 -7.21
N PRO A 251 17.96 14.76 -7.24
CA PRO A 251 17.67 13.78 -8.27
C PRO A 251 16.28 13.16 -8.01
N PHE A 252 15.50 12.98 -9.06
CA PHE A 252 14.23 12.29 -9.07
C PHE A 252 14.33 11.14 -10.08
N ASN A 253 14.40 9.93 -9.57
CA ASN A 253 14.41 8.73 -10.38
C ASN A 253 12.97 8.35 -10.78
N ILE A 254 12.66 8.44 -12.06
CA ILE A 254 11.32 8.25 -12.62
C ILE A 254 10.73 6.86 -12.32
N GLU A 255 11.58 5.84 -12.14
CA GLU A 255 11.14 4.45 -11.92
C GLU A 255 10.98 4.09 -10.44
N THR A 256 11.79 4.70 -9.57
CA THR A 256 11.90 4.29 -8.15
C THR A 256 11.37 5.32 -7.18
N ASP A 257 11.40 6.61 -7.55
CA ASP A 257 10.95 7.69 -6.69
C ASP A 257 9.47 8.02 -6.89
N THR A 258 8.83 8.39 -5.80
CA THR A 258 7.50 8.99 -5.82
C THR A 258 7.63 10.48 -5.59
N SER A 259 6.70 11.28 -6.12
CA SER A 259 6.66 12.73 -5.82
C SER A 259 6.59 13.03 -4.32
N PHE A 260 6.10 12.07 -3.52
CA PHE A 260 6.00 12.18 -2.08
C PHE A 260 7.28 11.82 -1.33
N SER A 261 8.01 10.77 -1.74
CA SER A 261 9.32 10.43 -1.12
C SER A 261 10.31 11.58 -1.30
N VAL A 262 10.35 12.15 -2.50
CA VAL A 262 11.19 13.31 -2.78
C VAL A 262 10.70 14.54 -2.02
N ALA A 263 9.40 14.74 -1.85
CA ALA A 263 8.89 15.83 -1.02
C ALA A 263 9.26 15.68 0.48
N ILE A 264 9.40 14.46 0.99
CA ILE A 264 9.88 14.23 2.37
C ILE A 264 11.36 14.57 2.47
N GLU A 265 12.20 14.08 1.56
CA GLU A 265 13.63 14.41 1.52
C GLU A 265 13.84 15.93 1.38
N MET A 266 12.99 16.60 0.58
CA MET A 266 12.99 18.05 0.47
C MET A 266 12.73 18.74 1.81
N VAL A 267 11.80 18.25 2.63
CA VAL A 267 11.48 18.82 3.95
C VAL A 267 12.62 18.57 4.96
N GLU A 268 13.25 17.40 4.90
CA GLU A 268 14.39 17.03 5.75
C GLU A 268 15.64 17.88 5.45
N GLU A 269 15.98 18.05 4.17
CA GLU A 269 17.10 18.89 3.72
C GLU A 269 16.86 20.39 3.95
N LEU A 270 15.60 20.80 4.12
CA LEU A 270 15.22 22.19 4.34
C LEU A 270 15.25 22.63 5.81
N ASP A 271 15.55 21.74 6.76
CA ASP A 271 15.48 22.03 8.21
C ASP A 271 14.13 22.68 8.61
N LEU A 272 13.05 22.41 7.88
CA LEU A 272 11.73 23.05 8.07
C LEU A 272 10.93 22.45 9.25
N ILE A 273 11.55 21.59 10.06
CA ILE A 273 10.99 21.05 11.30
C ILE A 273 11.82 21.50 12.50
N THR A 274 11.94 22.82 12.69
CA THR A 274 11.93 23.44 14.02
C THR A 274 11.51 24.90 13.87
N ASN A 275 10.47 25.31 14.61
CA ASN A 275 9.98 26.70 14.81
C ASN A 275 8.78 27.22 13.99
N ALA A 276 7.68 26.46 13.89
CA ALA A 276 6.38 27.09 13.61
C ALA A 276 5.18 26.31 14.17
N LEU A 277 5.22 25.89 15.44
CA LEU A 277 4.02 25.60 16.23
C LEU A 277 4.31 25.98 17.69
N VAL A 278 4.19 27.28 18.00
CA VAL A 278 3.97 27.78 19.36
C VAL A 278 2.83 28.79 19.27
N PHE A 279 1.67 28.35 19.76
CA PHE A 279 0.33 28.96 19.89
C PHE A 279 -0.42 29.37 18.62
#